data_AF-A0AAV8ZT27-F1
#
_entry.id   AF-A0AAV8ZT27-F1
#
_cell.length_a   1.000
_cell.length_b   1.000
_cell.length_c   1.000
_cell.angle_alpha   90.00
_cell.angle_beta   90.00
_cell.angle_gamma   90.00
#
_symmetry.space_group_name_H-M   'P 1'
#
loop_
_entity.id
_entity.type
_entity.pdbx_description
1 polymer ?
#
loop_
_entity_poly.entity_id
_entity_poly.type
_entity_poly.pdbx_seq_one_letter_code
_entity_poly.pdbx_strand_id
1 'polypeptide(L)' 'MLLLKGKERQYELGTWFRKRYTNFLPEEYSPNSIRVISTDVDRTLTSAASNLAGLFPHLHPKFGTKTYFGSLYQYILLR' A
#
# COMPACT_ATOMS: atom_id res chain seq x y z
N MET A 1 -16.18 -5.00 3.58
CA MET A 1 -15.68 -3.66 3.99
C MET A 1 -14.73 -3.81 5.17
N LEU A 2 -13.49 -3.28 5.07
CA LEU A 2 -12.57 -3.24 6.21
C LEU A 2 -12.91 -2.07 7.14
N LEU A 3 -12.90 -2.33 8.45
CA LEU A 3 -13.00 -1.31 9.50
C LEU A 3 -11.78 -0.38 9.49
N LEU A 4 -11.95 0.88 9.89
CA LEU A 4 -10.88 1.90 9.94
C LEU A 4 -9.64 1.42 10.71
N LYS A 5 -9.85 0.76 11.87
CA LYS A 5 -8.78 0.15 12.67
C LYS A 5 -7.94 -0.90 11.92
N GLY A 6 -8.55 -1.61 10.96
CA GLY A 6 -7.85 -2.58 10.13
C GLY A 6 -6.90 -1.90 9.15
N LYS A 7 -7.28 -0.74 8.61
CA LYS A 7 -6.44 0.05 7.70
C LYS A 7 -5.26 0.66 8.43
N GLU A 8 -5.48 1.19 9.63
CA GLU A 8 -4.41 1.76 10.49
C GLU A 8 -3.34 0.72 10.80
N ARG A 9 -3.73 -0.49 11.23
CA ARG A 9 -2.77 -1.58 11.50
C ARG A 9 -1.95 -1.96 10.28
N GLN A 10 -2.58 -2.00 9.09
CA GLN A 10 -1.86 -2.33 7.85
C GLN A 10 -0.88 -1.22 7.46
N TYR A 11 -1.26 0.03 7.68
CA TYR A 11 -0.40 1.20 7.46
C TYR A 11 0.81 1.22 8.41
N GLU A 12 0.60 0.96 9.70
CA GLU A 12 1.67 0.82 10.69
C GLU A 12 2.65 -0.30 10.32
N LEU A 13 2.12 -1.43 9.88
CA LEU A 13 2.91 -2.58 9.43
C LEU A 13 3.74 -2.25 8.18
N GLY A 14 3.17 -1.51 7.22
CA GLY A 14 3.88 -1.02 6.04
C GLY A 14 5.01 -0.05 6.40
N THR A 15 4.74 0.86 7.34
CA THR A 15 5.74 1.80 7.86
C THR A 15 6.88 1.08 8.57
N TRP A 16 6.57 0.02 9.33
CA TRP A 16 7.57 -0.81 9.98
C TRP A 16 8.46 -1.54 8.96
N PHE A 17 7.88 -2.11 7.90
CA PHE A 17 8.65 -2.70 6.81
C PHE A 17 9.54 -1.69 6.11
N ARG A 18 9.07 -0.46 5.89
CA ARG A 18 9.89 0.59 5.29
C ARG A 18 11.14 0.86 6.12
N LYS A 19 10.99 0.99 7.45
CA LYS A 19 12.12 1.20 8.38
C LYS A 19 13.07 0.01 8.44
N ARG A 20 12.54 -1.22 8.37
CA ARG A 20 13.33 -2.45 8.44
C ARG A 20 14.14 -2.70 7.17
N TYR A 21 13.57 -2.39 6.01
CA TYR A 21 14.16 -2.69 4.70
C TYR A 21 14.63 -1.45 3.94
N THR A 22 14.97 -0.36 4.65
CA THR A 22 15.42 0.91 4.05
C THR A 22 16.59 0.73 3.06
N ASN A 23 17.52 -0.18 3.35
CA ASN A 23 18.70 -0.41 2.50
C ASN A 23 18.44 -1.40 1.34
N PHE A 24 17.34 -2.14 1.39
CA PHE A 24 16.99 -3.16 0.39
C PHE A 24 15.92 -2.66 -0.59
N LEU A 25 14.98 -1.86 -0.11
CA LEU A 25 13.90 -1.31 -0.91
C LEU A 25 14.34 0.02 -1.53
N PRO A 26 14.11 0.22 -2.85
CA PRO A 26 14.32 1.51 -3.48
C PRO A 26 13.51 2.60 -2.80
N GLU A 27 13.95 3.84 -2.93
CA GLU A 27 13.17 4.97 -2.42
C GLU A 27 11.86 5.08 -3.17
N GLU A 28 11.88 4.99 -4.49
CA GLU A 28 10.68 5.04 -5.33
C GLU A 28 10.08 3.66 -5.60
N TYR A 29 8.76 3.61 -5.82
CA TYR A 29 8.10 2.38 -6.24
C TYR A 29 8.41 2.09 -7.71
N SER A 30 8.95 0.89 -7.96
CA SER A 30 9.15 0.37 -9.31
C SER A 30 8.41 -0.96 -9.47
N PRO A 31 7.53 -1.11 -10.49
CA PRO A 31 6.79 -2.35 -10.72
C PRO A 31 7.71 -3.54 -11.07
N ASN A 32 8.94 -3.27 -11.52
CA ASN A 32 9.95 -4.30 -11.76
C ASN A 32 10.61 -4.80 -10.47
N SER A 33 10.66 -3.94 -9.44
CA SER A 33 11.30 -4.27 -8.17
C SER A 33 10.31 -4.86 -7.16
N ILE A 34 9.04 -4.43 -7.18
CA ILE A 34 8.07 -4.77 -6.14
C ILE A 34 6.70 -5.05 -6.76
N ARG A 35 6.22 -6.28 -6.53
CA ARG A 35 4.87 -6.72 -6.91
C ARG A 35 4.10 -7.14 -5.67
N VAL A 36 2.91 -6.58 -5.49
CA VAL A 36 2.00 -6.95 -4.40
C VAL A 36 0.81 -7.67 -5.01
N ILE A 37 0.63 -8.94 -4.64
CA ILE A 37 -0.44 -9.79 -5.15
C ILE A 37 -1.40 -10.07 -3.99
N SER A 38 -2.70 -9.87 -4.23
CA SER A 38 -3.74 -10.25 -3.29
C SER A 38 -4.89 -10.93 -4.00
N THR A 39 -5.71 -11.68 -3.26
CA THR A 39 -6.98 -12.19 -3.80
C THR A 39 -7.92 -11.05 -4.18
N ASP A 40 -8.74 -11.25 -5.20
CA ASP A 40 -9.69 -10.26 -5.71
C ASP A 40 -10.94 -10.20 -4.82
N VAL A 41 -10.76 -9.67 -3.60
CA VAL A 41 -11.85 -9.35 -2.69
C VAL A 41 -11.60 -7.98 -2.11
N ASP A 42 -12.62 -7.12 -2.03
CA ASP A 42 -12.48 -5.72 -1.61
C ASP A 42 -11.70 -5.53 -0.29
N ARG A 43 -11.88 -6.47 0.64
CA ARG A 43 -11.18 -6.47 1.93
C ARG A 43 -9.68 -6.70 1.77
N THR A 44 -9.25 -7.59 0.90
CA THR A 44 -7.83 -7.91 0.70
C THR A 44 -7.13 -6.84 -0.11
N LEU A 45 -7.81 -6.27 -1.11
CA LEU A 45 -7.30 -5.12 -1.86
C LEU A 45 -7.12 -3.90 -0.95
N THR A 46 -8.10 -3.63 -0.09
CA THR A 46 -8.02 -2.50 0.86
C THR A 46 -6.90 -2.69 1.90
N SER A 47 -6.66 -3.93 2.37
CA SER A 47 -5.51 -4.24 3.24
C SER A 47 -4.17 -4.02 2.53
N ALA A 48 -4.03 -4.57 1.32
CA ALA A 48 -2.80 -4.47 0.54
C ALA A 48 -2.46 -3.02 0.19
N ALA A 49 -3.47 -2.23 -0.22
CA ALA A 49 -3.32 -0.80 -0.49
C ALA A 49 -2.89 -0.01 0.75
N SER A 50 -3.49 -0.30 1.92
CA SER A 50 -3.12 0.38 3.18
C SER A 50 -1.69 0.06 3.60
N ASN A 51 -1.23 -1.17 3.35
CA ASN A 51 0.14 -1.58 3.62
C ASN A 51 1.15 -0.89 2.70
N LEU A 52 0.85 -0.84 1.40
CA LEU A 52 1.67 -0.12 0.41
C LEU A 52 1.76 1.38 0.70
N ALA A 53 0.68 2.00 1.17
CA ALA A 53 0.67 3.42 1.55
C ALA A 53 1.62 3.72 2.73
N GLY A 54 1.79 2.78 3.66
CA GLY A 54 2.79 2.90 4.74
C GLY A 54 4.22 2.58 4.27
N LEU A 55 4.36 1.71 3.26
CA LEU A 55 5.66 1.32 2.71
C LEU A 55 6.28 2.42 1.84
N PHE A 56 5.46 3.10 1.04
CA PHE A 56 5.88 4.14 0.10
C PHE A 56 5.07 5.43 0.31
N PRO A 57 5.53 6.33 1.19
CA PRO A 57 4.79 7.55 1.50
C PRO A 57 4.66 8.53 0.32
N HIS A 58 5.61 8.53 -0.62
CA HIS A 58 5.62 9.33 -1.86
C HIS A 58 4.64 8.84 -2.93
N LEU A 59 4.20 7.57 -2.87
CA LEU A 59 3.12 7.08 -3.73
C LEU A 59 1.77 7.72 -3.38
N HIS A 60 1.65 8.40 -2.23
CA HIS A 60 0.37 8.82 -1.68
C HIS A 60 0.39 10.26 -1.11
N PRO A 61 -0.44 11.18 -1.63
CA PRO A 61 -0.67 12.48 -0.98
C PRO A 61 -1.37 12.28 0.38
N LYS A 62 -0.90 12.90 1.48
CA LYS A 62 -1.44 12.80 2.86
C LYS A 62 -2.96 12.47 2.97
N PHE A 63 -3.34 11.40 3.67
CA PHE A 63 -4.73 10.95 3.98
C PHE A 63 -5.79 12.10 4.05
N GLY A 64 -6.70 12.20 3.07
CA GLY A 64 -7.90 13.09 3.02
C GLY A 64 -8.59 13.39 1.65
N THR A 65 -7.95 13.26 0.49
CA THR A 65 -8.43 13.50 -0.89
C THR A 65 -9.11 12.30 -1.58
N LYS A 66 -10.14 12.52 -2.39
CA LYS A 66 -10.93 11.43 -3.02
C LYS A 66 -10.17 10.58 -4.06
N THR A 67 -8.93 10.94 -4.40
CA THR A 67 -8.11 10.30 -5.45
C THR A 67 -7.41 9.00 -4.99
N TYR A 68 -7.44 8.66 -3.70
CA TYR A 68 -6.60 7.59 -3.12
C TYR A 68 -6.87 6.17 -3.55
N PHE A 69 -8.13 5.82 -3.69
CA PHE A 69 -8.47 4.42 -3.86
C PHE A 69 -8.26 4.00 -5.33
N GLY A 70 -8.53 4.88 -6.29
CA GLY A 70 -8.41 4.57 -7.72
C GLY A 70 -6.99 4.24 -8.21
N SER A 71 -5.97 5.01 -7.80
CA SER A 71 -4.60 4.77 -8.31
C SER A 71 -3.92 3.57 -7.66
N LEU A 72 -4.22 3.27 -6.38
CA LEU A 72 -3.63 2.13 -5.67
C LEU A 72 -4.14 0.77 -6.17
N TYR A 73 -5.41 0.69 -6.59
CA TYR A 73 -5.92 -0.54 -7.23
C TYR A 73 -5.19 -0.84 -8.54
N GLN A 74 -4.77 0.18 -9.30
CA GLN A 74 -3.97 0.00 -10.51
C GLN A 74 -2.67 -0.75 -10.22
N TYR A 75 -2.00 -0.47 -9.09
CA TYR A 75 -0.74 -1.13 -8.73
C TYR A 75 -0.90 -2.56 -8.19
N ILE A 76 -2.09 -2.92 -7.70
CA ILE A 76 -2.38 -4.24 -7.10
C ILE A 76 -3.04 -5.18 -8.12
N LEU A 77 -3.81 -4.64 -9.07
CA LEU A 77 -4.55 -5.39 -10.08
C LEU A 77 -3.82 -5.55 -11.42
N LEU A 78 -2.59 -5.06 -11.56
CA LEU A 78 -1.73 -5.37 -12.70
C LEU A 78 -1.35 -6.87 -12.68
N ARG A 79 -2.26 -7.71 -13.19
CA ARG A 79 -1.92 -8.96 -13.88
C ARG A 79 -1.27 -8.64 -15.22
#